data_AF-A0A3N2G5U4-F1
#
_entry.id   AF-A0A3N2G5U4-F1
#
_cell.length_a   1.000
_cell.length_b   1.000
_cell.length_c   1.000
_cell.angle_alpha   90.00
_cell.angle_beta   90.00
_cell.angle_gamma   90.00
#
_symmetry.space_group_name_H-M   'P 1'
#
loop_
_entity.id
_entity.type
_entity.pdbx_description
1 polymer ?
#
loop_
_entity_poly.entity_id
_entity_poly.type
_entity_poly.pdbx_seq_one_letter_code
_entity_poly.pdbx_strand_id
1 'polypeptide(L)'
;MPGLLFLTTGLHTGNVGLTVEVLDGPAPVGEDWEEVVEVSFRPQTAAVRLVQWAGEASWPLDLEPVDYRVRYCASGMDRARAKDTRLSGEPPLDRYLLQLWPAPPAADEVVRETSATAAYWHEHARTLPPPPTPEQRAEARRELLERERAHREAARAAEARRWGGRPPGERLKRMNGGLVLTRLDRDLTDAIEQLDEATQRAVAVWLARRACDEAGLSGLDWVAPALAALGDGVAAPPFDDHAAVFERLHRDARVVFTTVPSFDGRHDRISQQHAALPAVRSAAAGDPLAAALETLFHATVAFGRGFPRLHAEVRRAFPALRG
;
A
#
# COMPACT_ATOMS: atom_id res chain seq x y z
N MET A 1 -9.55 -18.48 21.72
CA MET A 1 -8.22 -17.80 21.81
C MET A 1 -7.86 -17.74 23.29
N PRO A 2 -6.64 -18.12 23.71
CA PRO A 2 -6.24 -17.96 25.11
C PRO A 2 -6.25 -16.46 25.47
N GLY A 3 -6.71 -16.10 26.66
CA GLY A 3 -6.78 -14.71 27.10
C GLY A 3 -7.98 -13.91 26.56
N LEU A 4 -9.02 -14.57 26.05
CA LEU A 4 -10.30 -13.94 25.69
C LEU A 4 -11.46 -14.64 26.42
N LEU A 5 -12.37 -13.86 27.00
CA LEU A 5 -13.72 -14.32 27.39
C LEU A 5 -14.73 -13.74 26.40
N PHE A 6 -15.64 -14.59 25.93
CA PHE A 6 -16.75 -14.17 25.09
C PHE A 6 -18.04 -14.29 25.91
N LEU A 7 -18.70 -13.16 26.17
CA LEU A 7 -19.88 -13.08 27.01
C LEU A 7 -21.12 -13.02 26.13
N THR A 8 -21.98 -14.02 26.27
CA THR A 8 -23.23 -14.09 25.51
C THR A 8 -24.36 -13.41 26.27
N THR A 9 -25.20 -12.67 25.55
CA THR A 9 -26.41 -12.01 26.06
C THR A 9 -27.66 -12.61 25.43
N GLY A 10 -28.81 -12.42 26.08
CA GLY A 10 -30.13 -12.78 25.55
C GLY A 10 -30.56 -11.88 24.40
N LEU A 11 -30.33 -10.56 24.52
CA LEU A 11 -30.53 -9.63 23.42
C LEU A 11 -29.54 -9.90 22.28
N HIS A 12 -30.01 -9.80 21.03
CA HIS A 12 -29.17 -9.76 19.84
C HIS A 12 -28.66 -8.35 19.58
N THR A 13 -29.52 -7.33 19.70
CA THR A 13 -29.17 -5.93 19.45
C THR A 13 -29.67 -5.02 20.57
N GLY A 14 -28.80 -4.15 21.07
CA GLY A 14 -29.15 -3.10 22.04
C GLY A 14 -28.22 -3.10 23.26
N ASN A 15 -28.51 -2.20 24.21
CA ASN A 15 -27.72 -2.06 25.43
C ASN A 15 -28.23 -2.99 26.53
N VAL A 16 -27.29 -3.61 27.25
CA VAL A 16 -27.55 -4.44 28.43
C VAL A 16 -26.93 -3.80 29.67
N GLY A 17 -27.44 -4.13 30.85
CA GLY A 17 -26.76 -3.78 32.11
C GLY A 17 -25.73 -4.86 32.45
N LEU A 18 -24.45 -4.50 32.49
CA LEU A 18 -23.35 -5.39 32.91
C LEU A 18 -22.56 -4.73 34.05
N THR A 19 -22.42 -5.45 35.16
CA THR A 19 -21.54 -5.08 36.26
C THR A 19 -20.33 -6.02 36.27
N VAL A 20 -19.14 -5.47 36.50
CA VAL A 20 -17.91 -6.26 36.65
C VAL A 20 -17.37 -6.04 38.05
N GLU A 21 -17.06 -7.14 38.74
CA GLU A 21 -16.51 -7.15 40.09
C GLU A 21 -15.20 -7.96 40.10
N VAL A 22 -14.14 -7.35 40.61
CA VAL A 22 -12.87 -8.04 40.89
C VAL A 22 -12.78 -8.20 42.41
N LEU A 23 -12.71 -9.44 42.87
CA LEU A 23 -12.84 -9.83 44.27
C LEU A 23 -11.60 -10.56 44.74
N ASP A 24 -11.35 -10.55 46.06
CA ASP A 24 -10.26 -11.32 46.67
C ASP A 24 -10.57 -12.82 46.79
N GLY A 25 -11.84 -13.21 46.64
CA GLY A 25 -12.30 -14.60 46.77
C GLY A 25 -13.75 -14.80 46.33
N PRO A 26 -14.27 -16.04 46.37
CA PRO A 26 -15.63 -16.33 45.93
C PRO A 26 -16.67 -15.66 46.83
N ALA A 27 -17.57 -14.88 46.22
CA ALA A 27 -18.75 -14.32 46.90
C ALA A 27 -19.97 -15.24 46.72
N PRO A 28 -20.97 -15.23 47.62
CA PRO A 28 -22.26 -15.87 47.37
C PRO A 28 -22.98 -15.23 46.18
N VAL A 29 -23.60 -16.05 45.31
CA VAL A 29 -24.49 -15.57 44.25
C VAL A 29 -25.94 -15.65 44.73
N GLY A 30 -26.71 -14.59 44.49
CA GLY A 30 -28.12 -14.53 44.86
C GLY A 30 -28.98 -15.55 44.09
N GLU A 31 -30.12 -15.92 44.69
CA GLU A 31 -31.13 -16.75 44.03
C GLU A 31 -31.84 -16.03 42.88
N ASP A 32 -31.68 -14.71 42.77
CA ASP A 32 -32.27 -13.84 41.74
C ASP A 32 -31.58 -13.92 40.37
N TRP A 33 -30.43 -14.60 40.29
CA TRP A 33 -29.73 -14.88 39.04
C TRP A 33 -30.26 -16.17 38.42
N GLU A 34 -30.78 -16.09 37.20
CA GLU A 34 -31.38 -17.23 36.50
C GLU A 34 -30.31 -18.18 35.98
N GLU A 35 -29.22 -17.61 35.45
CA GLU A 35 -28.10 -18.35 34.85
C GLU A 35 -26.82 -18.04 35.59
N VAL A 36 -26.04 -19.06 35.89
CA VAL A 36 -24.73 -18.92 36.53
C VAL A 36 -23.78 -19.95 35.91
N VAL A 37 -22.75 -19.45 35.26
CA VAL A 37 -21.66 -20.28 34.73
C VAL A 37 -20.34 -19.82 35.33
N GLU A 38 -19.46 -20.77 35.57
CA GLU A 38 -18.11 -20.49 36.02
C GLU A 38 -17.06 -21.11 35.10
N VAL A 39 -16.04 -20.33 34.76
CA VAL A 39 -14.93 -20.72 33.87
C VAL A 39 -13.61 -20.22 34.42
N SER A 40 -12.51 -20.80 33.95
CA SER A 40 -11.17 -20.27 34.27
C SER A 40 -10.66 -19.31 33.21
N PHE A 41 -10.03 -18.23 33.65
CA PHE A 41 -9.47 -17.20 32.79
C PHE A 41 -8.06 -16.83 33.23
N ARG A 42 -7.14 -16.76 32.27
CA ARG A 42 -5.79 -16.24 32.49
C ARG A 42 -5.50 -15.13 31.49
N PRO A 43 -5.33 -13.87 31.93
CA PRO A 43 -4.83 -12.80 31.09
C PRO A 43 -3.42 -13.13 30.55
N GLN A 44 -3.17 -12.85 29.27
CA GLN A 44 -1.82 -12.96 28.71
C GLN A 44 -0.93 -11.75 29.08
N THR A 45 -1.57 -10.62 29.37
CA THR A 45 -0.93 -9.37 29.77
C THR A 45 -1.83 -8.68 30.80
N ALA A 46 -1.29 -7.67 31.50
CA ALA A 46 -2.08 -6.82 32.41
C ALA A 46 -3.04 -5.86 31.67
N ALA A 47 -2.97 -5.76 30.34
CA ALA A 47 -3.79 -4.85 29.55
C ALA A 47 -5.13 -5.48 29.17
N VAL A 48 -5.94 -5.85 30.17
CA VAL A 48 -7.26 -6.46 29.95
C VAL A 48 -8.32 -5.38 29.78
N ARG A 49 -9.25 -5.59 28.85
CA ARG A 49 -10.36 -4.68 28.60
C ARG A 49 -11.66 -5.44 28.41
N LEU A 50 -12.75 -4.91 28.94
CA LEU A 50 -14.11 -5.22 28.51
C LEU A 50 -14.37 -4.43 27.22
N VAL A 51 -14.81 -5.09 26.17
CA VAL A 51 -15.02 -4.49 24.85
C VAL A 51 -16.44 -4.81 24.38
N GLN A 52 -17.18 -3.77 23.98
CA GLN A 52 -18.50 -3.94 23.36
C GLN A 52 -18.39 -4.64 22.00
N TRP A 53 -19.51 -5.22 21.55
CA TRP A 53 -19.62 -5.75 20.19
C TRP A 53 -19.20 -4.69 19.15
N ALA A 54 -18.53 -5.13 18.07
CA ALA A 54 -17.90 -4.28 17.06
C ALA A 54 -16.83 -3.28 17.55
N GLY A 55 -16.46 -3.30 18.84
CA GLY A 55 -15.39 -2.46 19.40
C GLY A 55 -15.77 -0.99 19.59
N GLU A 56 -17.07 -0.68 19.65
CA GLU A 56 -17.57 0.70 19.72
C GLU A 56 -17.22 1.40 21.05
N ALA A 57 -17.09 0.64 22.14
CA ALA A 57 -16.59 1.12 23.42
C ALA A 57 -15.74 0.07 24.13
N SER A 58 -14.85 0.52 25.01
CA SER A 58 -14.07 -0.38 25.87
C SER A 58 -13.71 0.25 27.21
N TRP A 59 -13.63 -0.60 28.24
CA TRP A 59 -13.26 -0.22 29.61
C TRP A 59 -12.10 -1.10 30.07
N PRO A 60 -11.03 -0.52 30.66
CA PRO A 60 -9.95 -1.32 31.23
C PRO A 60 -10.45 -2.10 32.44
N LEU A 61 -9.95 -3.31 32.62
CA LEU A 61 -10.13 -4.13 33.82
C LEU A 61 -8.77 -4.26 34.50
N ASP A 62 -8.72 -3.95 35.79
CA ASP A 62 -7.50 -4.04 36.58
C ASP A 62 -7.27 -5.49 37.00
N LEU A 63 -6.64 -6.27 36.12
CA LEU A 63 -6.35 -7.68 36.32
C LEU A 63 -4.86 -7.96 36.15
N GLU A 64 -4.29 -8.67 37.12
CA GLU A 64 -2.93 -9.16 37.05
C GLU A 64 -2.83 -10.39 36.12
N PRO A 65 -1.65 -10.73 35.57
CA PRO A 65 -1.49 -11.90 34.69
C PRO A 65 -1.42 -13.23 35.47
N VAL A 66 -2.39 -13.44 36.37
CA VAL A 66 -2.59 -14.63 37.21
C VAL A 66 -3.82 -15.43 36.76
N ASP A 67 -4.03 -16.61 37.35
CA ASP A 67 -5.23 -17.40 37.09
C ASP A 67 -6.41 -16.90 37.91
N TYR A 68 -7.55 -16.71 37.24
CA TYR A 68 -8.83 -16.33 37.84
C TYR A 68 -9.86 -17.43 37.66
N ARG A 69 -10.72 -17.59 38.66
CA ARG A 69 -12.07 -18.13 38.44
C ARG A 69 -12.98 -16.97 38.09
N VAL A 70 -13.81 -17.17 37.08
CA VAL A 70 -14.73 -16.18 36.57
C VAL A 70 -16.13 -16.74 36.67
N ARG A 71 -17.03 -15.99 37.32
CA ARG A 71 -18.46 -16.29 37.34
C ARG A 71 -19.19 -15.28 36.49
N TYR A 72 -20.00 -15.77 35.56
CA TYR A 72 -20.89 -14.95 34.75
C TYR A 72 -22.34 -15.31 35.10
N CYS A 73 -23.06 -14.32 35.62
CA CYS A 73 -24.45 -14.45 36.00
C CYS A 73 -25.32 -13.66 35.02
N ALA A 74 -26.46 -14.24 34.64
CA ALA A 74 -27.46 -13.58 33.81
C ALA A 74 -28.86 -13.73 34.39
N SER A 75 -29.73 -12.76 34.11
CA SER A 75 -31.16 -12.82 34.41
C SER A 75 -31.93 -12.13 33.30
N GLY A 76 -33.06 -12.71 32.89
CA GLY A 76 -33.95 -12.19 31.85
C GLY A 76 -33.57 -12.61 30.43
N MET A 77 -32.74 -13.65 30.23
CA MET A 77 -32.22 -14.02 28.91
C MET A 77 -33.32 -14.38 27.90
N ASP A 78 -34.32 -15.18 28.28
CA ASP A 78 -35.43 -15.55 27.38
C ASP A 78 -36.33 -14.35 27.05
N ARG A 79 -36.59 -13.46 28.03
CA ARG A 79 -37.36 -12.23 27.80
C ARG A 79 -36.64 -11.30 26.83
N ALA A 80 -35.33 -11.14 27.01
CA ALA A 80 -34.47 -10.37 26.12
C ALA A 80 -34.44 -10.98 24.72
N ARG A 81 -34.26 -12.30 24.61
CA ARG A 81 -34.23 -13.02 23.33
C ARG A 81 -35.55 -12.91 22.58
N ALA A 82 -36.68 -13.02 23.27
CA ALA A 82 -38.01 -12.89 22.65
C ALA A 82 -38.25 -11.50 22.04
N LYS A 83 -37.67 -10.46 22.63
CA LYS A 83 -37.71 -9.09 22.07
C LYS A 83 -36.66 -8.86 20.98
N ASP A 84 -35.54 -9.58 21.03
CA ASP A 84 -34.43 -9.58 20.08
C ASP A 84 -33.63 -8.26 20.01
N THR A 85 -34.33 -7.14 19.78
CA THR A 85 -33.77 -5.79 19.69
C THR A 85 -34.39 -4.85 20.73
N ARG A 86 -33.56 -4.17 21.51
CA ARG A 86 -33.96 -3.12 22.46
C ARG A 86 -33.54 -1.73 21.94
N LEU A 87 -34.49 -0.80 21.89
CA LEU A 87 -34.27 0.59 21.49
C LEU A 87 -33.84 1.47 22.68
N SER A 88 -33.22 2.60 22.37
CA SER A 88 -32.84 3.60 23.39
C SER A 88 -34.08 4.13 24.12
N GLY A 89 -34.00 4.21 25.45
CA GLY A 89 -35.10 4.68 26.31
C GLY A 89 -36.08 3.60 26.78
N GLU A 90 -36.03 2.39 26.21
CA GLU A 90 -36.86 1.27 26.67
C GLU A 90 -36.33 0.67 28.00
N PRO A 91 -37.15 0.02 28.83
CA PRO A 91 -36.65 -0.62 30.06
C PRO A 91 -35.65 -1.75 29.76
N PRO A 92 -34.68 -2.00 30.65
CA PRO A 92 -33.78 -3.15 30.52
C PRO A 92 -34.54 -4.47 30.64
N LEU A 93 -34.20 -5.44 29.80
CA LEU A 93 -34.87 -6.76 29.73
C LEU A 93 -34.06 -7.84 30.42
N ASP A 94 -32.74 -7.71 30.38
CA ASP A 94 -31.77 -8.59 30.97
C ASP A 94 -30.72 -7.78 31.75
N ARG A 95 -30.06 -8.45 32.68
CA ARG A 95 -28.92 -7.92 33.44
C ARG A 95 -27.86 -8.98 33.62
N TYR A 96 -26.62 -8.54 33.76
CA TYR A 96 -25.45 -9.39 33.82
C TYR A 96 -24.49 -8.94 34.92
N LEU A 97 -23.85 -9.93 35.54
CA LEU A 97 -22.79 -9.73 36.53
C LEU A 97 -21.60 -10.63 36.16
N LEU A 98 -20.41 -10.05 36.10
CA LEU A 98 -19.16 -10.75 35.87
C LEU A 98 -18.27 -10.59 37.11
N GLN A 99 -18.07 -11.67 37.85
CA GLN A 99 -17.20 -11.69 39.02
C GLN A 99 -15.91 -12.42 38.69
N LEU A 100 -14.77 -11.87 39.09
CA LEU A 100 -13.44 -12.48 38.93
C LEU A 100 -12.74 -12.53 40.28
N TRP A 101 -12.16 -13.67 40.65
CA TRP A 101 -11.29 -13.78 41.82
C TRP A 101 -10.09 -14.71 41.54
N PRO A 102 -8.92 -14.44 42.13
CA PRO A 102 -7.76 -15.32 41.97
C PRO A 102 -8.07 -16.75 42.42
N ALA A 103 -7.81 -17.72 41.54
CA ALA A 103 -8.02 -19.14 41.85
C ALA A 103 -7.27 -20.05 40.85
N PRO A 104 -6.84 -21.25 41.26
CA PRO A 104 -6.29 -22.24 40.34
C PRO A 104 -7.28 -22.59 39.20
N PRO A 105 -6.79 -22.94 38.00
CA PRO A 105 -7.66 -23.39 36.91
C PRO A 105 -8.50 -24.62 37.30
N ALA A 106 -9.79 -24.57 36.99
CA ALA A 106 -10.75 -25.64 37.21
C ALA A 106 -11.59 -25.87 35.94
N ALA A 107 -12.27 -27.01 35.86
CA ALA A 107 -13.18 -27.28 34.75
C ALA A 107 -14.31 -26.23 34.69
N ASP A 108 -14.81 -25.98 33.49
CA ASP A 108 -15.98 -25.13 33.29
C ASP A 108 -17.21 -25.79 33.95
N GLU A 109 -18.02 -24.99 34.63
CA GLU A 109 -19.17 -25.47 35.40
C GLU A 109 -20.41 -24.62 35.11
N VAL A 110 -21.50 -25.28 34.76
CA VAL A 110 -22.83 -24.65 34.68
C VAL A 110 -23.50 -24.84 36.04
N VAL A 111 -23.42 -23.82 36.89
CA VAL A 111 -23.94 -23.84 38.27
C VAL A 111 -25.47 -23.72 38.28
N ARG A 112 -26.03 -22.92 37.36
CA ARG A 112 -27.47 -22.75 37.20
C ARG A 112 -27.81 -22.49 35.73
N GLU A 113 -28.76 -23.24 35.20
CA GLU A 113 -29.31 -23.09 33.85
C GLU A 113 -30.84 -23.22 33.95
N THR A 114 -31.58 -22.18 33.56
CA THR A 114 -33.04 -22.15 33.62
C THR A 114 -33.71 -21.70 32.32
N SER A 115 -33.05 -20.88 31.51
CA SER A 115 -33.59 -20.37 30.25
C SER A 115 -33.25 -21.24 29.03
N ALA A 116 -34.17 -21.27 28.05
CA ALA A 116 -33.95 -21.95 26.78
C ALA A 116 -32.80 -21.29 25.99
N THR A 117 -32.66 -19.98 26.12
CA THR A 117 -31.58 -19.21 25.48
C THR A 117 -30.20 -19.62 26.03
N ALA A 118 -30.04 -19.78 27.34
CA ALA A 118 -28.78 -20.25 27.92
C ALA A 118 -28.45 -21.68 27.47
N ALA A 119 -29.42 -22.59 27.54
CA ALA A 119 -29.27 -23.98 27.12
C ALA A 119 -28.83 -24.09 25.65
N TYR A 120 -29.43 -23.29 24.75
CA TYR A 120 -29.05 -23.23 23.33
C TYR A 120 -27.56 -22.86 23.15
N TRP A 121 -27.08 -21.83 23.86
CA TRP A 121 -25.69 -21.39 23.72
C TRP A 121 -24.69 -22.36 24.32
N HIS A 122 -25.05 -23.01 25.43
CA HIS A 122 -24.24 -24.09 26.00
C HIS A 122 -24.16 -25.30 25.06
N GLU A 123 -25.26 -25.67 24.39
CA GLU A 123 -25.25 -26.71 23.36
C GLU A 123 -24.38 -26.31 22.17
N HIS A 124 -24.56 -25.09 21.64
CA HIS A 124 -23.76 -24.60 20.52
C HIS A 124 -22.26 -24.62 20.83
N ALA A 125 -21.84 -24.15 22.01
CA ALA A 125 -20.45 -24.17 22.43
C ALA A 125 -19.84 -25.58 22.43
N ARG A 126 -20.62 -26.61 22.79
CA ARG A 126 -20.19 -28.02 22.77
C ARG A 126 -20.00 -28.58 21.35
N THR A 127 -20.61 -27.96 20.34
CA THR A 127 -20.47 -28.37 18.92
C THR A 127 -19.29 -27.72 18.20
N LEU A 128 -18.67 -26.70 18.81
CA LEU A 128 -17.51 -26.05 18.23
C LEU A 128 -16.31 -27.00 18.22
N PRO A 129 -15.48 -26.98 17.15
CA PRO A 129 -14.25 -27.75 17.15
C PRO A 129 -13.32 -27.26 18.27
N PRO A 130 -12.48 -28.15 18.83
CA PRO A 130 -11.49 -27.73 19.80
C PRO A 130 -10.58 -26.65 19.20
N PRO A 131 -10.11 -25.69 20.01
CA PRO A 131 -9.19 -24.68 19.53
C PRO A 131 -7.93 -25.34 18.95
N PRO A 132 -7.33 -24.76 17.89
CA PRO A 132 -6.17 -25.37 17.24
C PRO A 132 -5.03 -25.54 18.24
N THR A 133 -4.32 -26.66 18.17
CA THR A 133 -3.18 -26.96 19.04
C THR A 133 -2.04 -25.95 18.82
N PRO A 134 -1.07 -25.82 19.75
CA PRO A 134 0.12 -25.02 19.52
C PRO A 134 0.86 -25.36 18.22
N GLU A 135 0.89 -26.65 17.85
CA GLU A 135 1.51 -27.14 16.61
C GLU A 135 0.76 -26.67 15.37
N GLN A 136 -0.57 -26.82 15.34
CA GLN A 136 -1.42 -26.33 14.23
C GLN A 136 -1.30 -24.81 14.04
N ARG A 137 -1.20 -24.05 15.14
CA ARG A 137 -0.96 -22.60 15.07
C ARG A 137 0.43 -22.27 14.51
N ALA A 138 1.44 -23.04 14.90
CA ALA A 138 2.80 -22.86 14.40
C ALA A 138 2.90 -23.19 12.89
N GLU A 139 2.23 -24.24 12.44
CA GLU A 139 2.12 -24.62 11.03
C GLU A 139 1.42 -23.53 10.20
N ALA A 140 0.23 -23.09 10.62
CA ALA A 140 -0.48 -22.01 9.95
C ALA A 140 0.35 -20.72 9.84
N ARG A 141 1.15 -20.40 10.88
CA ARG A 141 2.08 -19.26 10.84
C ARG A 141 3.20 -19.45 9.83
N ARG A 142 3.75 -20.67 9.70
CA ARG A 142 4.77 -20.99 8.70
C ARG A 142 4.21 -20.85 7.29
N GLU A 143 3.03 -21.42 7.03
CA GLU A 143 2.35 -21.30 5.74
C GLU A 143 2.07 -19.84 5.36
N LEU A 144 1.64 -19.01 6.32
CA LEU A 144 1.43 -17.58 6.09
C LEU A 144 2.73 -16.90 5.66
N LEU A 145 3.82 -17.13 6.39
CA LEU A 145 5.13 -16.55 6.08
C LEU A 145 5.65 -17.02 4.71
N GLU A 146 5.43 -18.29 4.37
CA GLU A 146 5.78 -18.85 3.07
C GLU A 146 4.96 -18.21 1.95
N ARG A 147 3.64 -18.05 2.12
CA ARG A 147 2.78 -17.34 1.17
C ARG A 147 3.21 -15.89 0.99
N GLU A 148 3.51 -15.18 2.07
CA GLU A 148 4.01 -13.80 2.01
C GLU A 148 5.36 -13.70 1.29
N ARG A 149 6.25 -14.67 1.51
CA ARG A 149 7.54 -14.74 0.81
C ARG A 149 7.33 -15.02 -0.67
N ALA A 150 6.55 -16.03 -1.02
CA ALA A 150 6.23 -16.38 -2.40
C ALA A 150 5.57 -15.21 -3.14
N HIS A 151 4.65 -14.50 -2.48
CA HIS A 151 4.03 -13.29 -3.03
C HIS A 151 5.05 -12.19 -3.31
N ARG A 152 5.98 -11.92 -2.38
CA ARG A 152 7.06 -10.93 -2.57
C ARG A 152 8.01 -11.32 -3.70
N GLU A 153 8.38 -12.59 -3.79
CA GLU A 153 9.23 -13.11 -4.87
C GLU A 153 8.52 -13.01 -6.22
N ALA A 154 7.24 -13.37 -6.30
CA ALA A 154 6.42 -13.24 -7.49
C ALA A 154 6.27 -11.77 -7.93
N ALA A 155 6.06 -10.84 -6.99
CA ALA A 155 5.98 -9.41 -7.26
C ALA A 155 7.30 -8.87 -7.82
N ARG A 156 8.45 -9.22 -7.21
CA ARG A 156 9.78 -8.86 -7.71
C ARG A 156 10.04 -9.43 -9.11
N ALA A 157 9.68 -10.69 -9.35
CA ALA A 157 9.83 -11.31 -10.66
C ALA A 157 8.94 -10.66 -11.73
N ALA A 158 7.71 -10.29 -11.38
CA ALA A 158 6.80 -9.56 -12.27
C ALA A 158 7.34 -8.16 -12.59
N GLU A 159 7.87 -7.45 -11.60
CA GLU A 159 8.53 -6.16 -11.79
C GLU A 159 9.76 -6.30 -12.71
N ALA A 160 10.63 -7.27 -12.46
CA ALA A 160 11.79 -7.52 -13.31
C ALA A 160 11.38 -7.78 -14.77
N ARG A 161 10.37 -8.63 -15.01
CA ARG A 161 9.84 -8.87 -16.37
C ARG A 161 9.30 -7.60 -17.02
N ARG A 162 8.59 -6.76 -16.26
CA ARG A 162 8.05 -5.48 -16.77
C ARG A 162 9.17 -4.56 -17.26
N TRP A 163 10.31 -4.56 -16.56
CA TRP A 163 11.45 -3.67 -16.72
C TRP A 163 12.67 -4.32 -17.42
N GLY A 164 12.44 -5.24 -18.37
CA GLY A 164 13.52 -5.76 -19.22
C GLY A 164 14.43 -6.79 -18.55
N GLY A 165 13.88 -7.59 -17.62
CA GLY A 165 14.55 -8.71 -16.97
C GLY A 165 15.20 -8.39 -15.62
N ARG A 166 15.27 -7.11 -15.23
CA ARG A 166 15.83 -6.64 -13.96
C ARG A 166 14.92 -5.59 -13.31
N PRO A 167 14.70 -5.62 -11.99
CA PRO A 167 13.95 -4.56 -11.33
C PRO A 167 14.72 -3.22 -11.48
N PRO A 168 14.02 -2.10 -11.72
CA PRO A 168 14.65 -0.79 -11.85
C PRO A 168 15.00 -0.20 -10.47
N GLY A 169 15.91 0.77 -10.43
CA GLY A 169 16.09 1.62 -9.26
C GLY A 169 14.87 2.51 -8.98
N GLU A 170 14.71 2.96 -7.73
CA GLU A 170 13.57 3.83 -7.33
C GLU A 170 13.58 5.18 -8.06
N ARG A 171 14.74 5.68 -8.48
CA ARG A 171 14.83 6.91 -9.27
C ARG A 171 14.24 6.68 -10.66
N LEU A 172 14.71 5.65 -11.38
CA LEU A 172 14.24 5.30 -12.72
C LEU A 172 12.72 5.03 -12.78
N LYS A 173 12.12 4.46 -11.72
CA LYS A 173 10.65 4.25 -11.63
C LYS A 173 9.84 5.53 -11.74
N ARG A 174 10.37 6.67 -11.26
CA ARG A 174 9.67 7.95 -11.22
C ARG A 174 9.81 8.78 -12.51
N MET A 175 10.63 8.33 -13.45
CA MET A 175 11.00 9.13 -14.61
C MET A 175 10.04 8.92 -15.77
N ASN A 176 9.71 10.01 -16.46
CA ASN A 176 8.90 9.90 -17.65
C ASN A 176 9.66 9.13 -18.74
N GLY A 177 9.00 8.17 -19.39
CA GLY A 177 9.63 7.32 -20.40
C GLY A 177 10.62 6.27 -19.88
N GLY A 178 10.93 6.20 -18.57
CA GLY A 178 11.93 5.27 -18.02
C GLY A 178 11.65 3.79 -18.33
N LEU A 179 10.38 3.36 -18.24
CA LEU A 179 9.95 2.01 -18.61
C LEU A 179 10.10 1.74 -20.11
N VAL A 180 9.82 2.75 -20.95
CA VAL A 180 9.94 2.62 -22.41
C VAL A 180 11.41 2.50 -22.79
N LEU A 181 12.26 3.41 -22.30
CA LEU A 181 13.70 3.39 -22.54
C LEU A 181 14.34 2.08 -22.10
N THR A 182 13.96 1.59 -20.92
CA THR A 182 14.44 0.30 -20.40
C THR A 182 14.11 -0.87 -21.34
N ARG A 183 12.94 -0.85 -21.99
CA ARG A 183 12.54 -1.90 -22.94
C ARG A 183 13.24 -1.78 -24.28
N LEU A 184 13.58 -0.56 -24.68
CA LEU A 184 14.29 -0.30 -25.93
C LEU A 184 15.79 -0.61 -25.78
N ASP A 185 16.38 -0.23 -24.65
CA ASP A 185 17.81 -0.31 -24.39
C ASP A 185 18.09 -0.22 -22.87
N ARG A 186 18.04 -1.39 -22.22
CA ARG A 186 18.25 -1.51 -20.77
C ARG A 186 19.65 -1.04 -20.37
N ASP A 187 20.67 -1.47 -21.09
CA ASP A 187 22.06 -1.24 -20.71
C ASP A 187 22.42 0.25 -20.86
N LEU A 188 21.89 0.94 -21.87
CA LEU A 188 22.04 2.41 -21.97
C LEU A 188 21.39 3.13 -20.78
N THR A 189 20.17 2.71 -20.43
CA THR A 189 19.40 3.34 -19.34
C THR A 189 20.10 3.16 -18.00
N ASP A 190 20.56 1.94 -17.71
CA ASP A 190 21.31 1.62 -16.49
C ASP A 190 22.66 2.38 -16.46
N ALA A 191 23.38 2.43 -17.59
CA ALA A 191 24.65 3.14 -17.67
C ALA A 191 24.48 4.64 -17.37
N ILE A 192 23.42 5.29 -17.88
CA ILE A 192 23.12 6.70 -17.57
C ILE A 192 22.80 6.89 -16.08
N GLU A 193 22.08 5.97 -15.44
CA GLU A 193 21.78 6.04 -14.01
C GLU A 193 23.05 5.98 -13.14
N GLN A 194 24.10 5.30 -13.60
CA GLN A 194 25.38 5.17 -12.88
C GLN A 194 26.39 6.30 -13.15
N LEU A 195 26.11 7.18 -14.11
CA LEU A 195 26.98 8.35 -14.36
C LEU A 195 26.94 9.34 -13.20
N ASP A 196 28.02 10.11 -13.04
CA ASP A 196 28.02 11.28 -12.17
C ASP A 196 27.10 12.39 -12.75
N GLU A 197 26.66 13.30 -11.88
CA GLU A 197 25.72 14.37 -12.22
C GLU A 197 26.20 15.28 -13.36
N ALA A 198 27.50 15.56 -13.45
CA ALA A 198 28.05 16.42 -14.49
C ALA A 198 28.01 15.71 -15.86
N THR A 199 28.34 14.41 -15.89
CA THR A 199 28.24 13.61 -17.11
C THR A 199 26.78 13.40 -17.53
N GLN A 200 25.85 13.20 -16.59
CA GLN A 200 24.41 13.15 -16.89
C GLN A 200 23.92 14.44 -17.56
N ARG A 201 24.32 15.60 -17.03
CA ARG A 201 24.02 16.90 -17.65
C ARG A 201 24.60 17.01 -19.06
N ALA A 202 25.86 16.61 -19.25
CA ALA A 202 26.51 16.64 -20.56
C ALA A 202 25.78 15.75 -21.59
N VAL A 203 25.35 14.55 -21.17
CA VAL A 203 24.53 13.65 -22.00
C VAL A 203 23.20 14.31 -22.38
N ALA A 204 22.51 14.94 -21.43
CA ALA A 204 21.26 15.65 -21.69
C ALA A 204 21.43 16.77 -22.73
N VAL A 205 22.45 17.62 -22.56
CA VAL A 205 22.75 18.72 -23.49
C VAL A 205 23.05 18.18 -24.89
N TRP A 206 23.84 17.11 -24.99
CA TRP A 206 24.19 16.49 -26.26
C TRP A 206 22.96 15.91 -26.97
N LEU A 207 22.09 15.20 -26.23
CA LEU A 207 20.87 14.60 -26.77
C LEU A 207 19.88 15.65 -27.27
N ALA A 208 19.70 16.75 -26.53
CA ALA A 208 18.81 17.85 -26.95
C ALA A 208 19.28 18.49 -28.26
N ARG A 209 20.59 18.78 -28.37
CA ARG A 209 21.19 19.28 -29.61
C ARG A 209 20.99 18.30 -30.76
N ARG A 210 21.26 17.02 -30.52
CA ARG A 210 21.14 16.00 -31.55
C ARG A 210 19.70 15.81 -32.04
N ALA A 211 18.72 15.91 -31.14
CA ALA A 211 17.29 15.88 -31.48
C ALA A 211 16.88 17.10 -32.32
N CYS A 212 17.34 18.30 -31.94
CA CYS A 212 17.09 19.52 -32.72
C CYS A 212 17.78 19.50 -34.09
N ASP A 213 18.99 18.96 -34.19
CA ASP A 213 19.70 18.79 -35.46
C ASP A 213 18.93 17.85 -36.39
N GLU A 214 18.46 16.72 -35.86
CA GLU A 214 17.67 15.74 -36.61
C GLU A 214 16.34 16.32 -37.11
N ALA A 215 15.73 17.22 -36.34
CA ALA A 215 14.50 17.92 -36.71
C ALA A 215 14.72 19.21 -37.52
N GLY A 216 15.96 19.59 -37.83
CA GLY A 216 16.29 20.82 -38.57
C GLY A 216 16.01 22.12 -37.80
N LEU A 217 15.99 22.07 -36.47
CA LEU A 217 15.62 23.20 -35.60
C LEU A 217 16.82 23.99 -35.07
N SER A 218 18.01 23.41 -35.02
CA SER A 218 19.18 24.00 -34.34
C SER A 218 19.65 25.34 -34.90
N GLY A 219 19.32 25.65 -36.16
CA GLY A 219 19.68 26.92 -36.80
C GLY A 219 18.73 28.08 -36.50
N LEU A 220 17.62 27.84 -35.81
CA LEU A 220 16.64 28.89 -35.52
C LEU A 220 17.15 29.80 -34.41
N ASP A 221 16.97 31.11 -34.59
CA ASP A 221 17.42 32.17 -33.67
C ASP A 221 16.84 32.10 -32.26
N TRP A 222 15.78 31.32 -32.04
CA TRP A 222 15.15 31.09 -30.75
C TRP A 222 15.44 29.70 -30.15
N VAL A 223 15.95 28.77 -30.95
CA VAL A 223 16.37 27.43 -30.50
C VAL A 223 17.86 27.43 -30.15
N ALA A 224 18.69 28.04 -30.99
CA ALA A 224 20.14 28.05 -30.80
C ALA A 224 20.58 28.65 -29.46
N PRO A 225 20.02 29.80 -29.00
CA PRO A 225 20.37 30.35 -27.68
C PRO A 225 19.88 29.46 -26.54
N ALA A 226 18.71 28.83 -26.67
CA ALA A 226 18.20 27.91 -25.66
C ALA A 226 19.09 26.67 -25.51
N LEU A 227 19.56 26.09 -26.62
CA LEU A 227 20.53 24.99 -26.62
C LEU A 227 21.87 25.40 -26.00
N ALA A 228 22.31 26.65 -26.20
CA ALA A 228 23.53 27.19 -25.60
C ALA A 228 23.41 27.34 -24.08
N ALA A 229 22.23 27.70 -23.57
CA ALA A 229 21.97 27.91 -22.15
C ALA A 229 21.68 26.62 -21.35
N LEU A 230 21.57 25.45 -22.00
CA LEU A 230 21.22 24.19 -21.30
C LEU A 230 22.22 23.79 -20.19
N GLY A 231 23.47 24.26 -20.26
CA GLY A 231 24.47 24.02 -19.22
C GLY A 231 24.09 24.64 -17.86
N ASP A 232 23.22 25.65 -17.85
CA ASP A 232 22.86 26.42 -16.66
C ASP A 232 21.72 25.78 -15.84
N GLY A 233 21.10 24.70 -16.36
CA GLY A 233 20.08 23.94 -15.63
C GLY A 233 18.74 24.65 -15.46
N VAL A 234 18.43 25.64 -16.31
CA VAL A 234 17.14 26.36 -16.36
C VAL A 234 16.69 26.51 -17.81
N ALA A 235 15.41 26.23 -18.08
CA ALA A 235 14.86 26.37 -19.43
C ALA A 235 14.77 27.86 -19.79
N ALA A 236 15.44 28.27 -20.87
CA ALA A 236 15.36 29.64 -21.38
C ALA A 236 14.06 29.85 -22.18
N PRO A 237 13.49 31.06 -22.21
CA PRO A 237 12.36 31.36 -23.07
C PRO A 237 12.64 31.05 -24.56
N PRO A 238 11.68 30.47 -25.31
CA PRO A 238 10.31 30.15 -24.91
C PRO A 238 10.13 28.76 -24.29
N PHE A 239 11.20 28.02 -23.97
CA PHE A 239 11.12 26.62 -23.50
C PHE A 239 10.70 26.48 -22.03
N ASP A 240 10.64 27.58 -21.29
CA ASP A 240 10.02 27.69 -19.97
C ASP A 240 8.48 27.52 -20.02
N ASP A 241 7.85 27.85 -21.17
CA ASP A 241 6.42 27.70 -21.40
C ASP A 241 6.11 26.74 -22.57
N HIS A 242 5.36 25.67 -22.25
CA HIS A 242 4.98 24.66 -23.25
C HIS A 242 4.07 25.21 -24.35
N ALA A 243 3.12 26.09 -24.03
CA ALA A 243 2.21 26.63 -25.04
C ALA A 243 2.97 27.59 -25.97
N ALA A 244 3.81 28.45 -25.39
CA ALA A 244 4.57 29.45 -26.13
C ALA A 244 5.56 28.82 -27.13
N VAL A 245 6.26 27.73 -26.75
CA VAL A 245 7.22 27.08 -27.66
C VAL A 245 6.53 26.49 -28.89
N PHE A 246 5.35 25.86 -28.73
CA PHE A 246 4.61 25.31 -29.86
C PHE A 246 3.92 26.39 -30.68
N GLU A 247 3.38 27.43 -30.07
CA GLU A 247 2.84 28.57 -30.82
C GLU A 247 3.91 29.21 -31.72
N ARG A 248 5.12 29.38 -31.19
CA ARG A 248 6.26 29.90 -31.94
C ARG A 248 6.67 28.95 -33.07
N LEU A 249 6.72 27.64 -32.81
CA LEU A 249 7.02 26.63 -33.84
C LEU A 249 6.04 26.73 -35.02
N HIS A 250 4.74 26.87 -34.76
CA HIS A 250 3.73 26.93 -35.82
C HIS A 250 3.74 28.23 -36.63
N ARG A 251 4.19 29.34 -36.02
CA ARG A 251 4.23 30.66 -36.66
C ARG A 251 5.51 30.93 -37.46
N ASP A 252 6.60 30.24 -37.16
CA ASP A 252 7.88 30.48 -37.80
C ASP A 252 7.93 29.80 -39.19
N ALA A 253 7.78 30.59 -40.25
CA ALA A 253 7.79 30.11 -41.63
C ALA A 253 9.12 29.47 -42.07
N ARG A 254 10.19 29.61 -41.29
CA ARG A 254 11.49 28.95 -41.55
C ARG A 254 11.47 27.47 -41.13
N VAL A 255 10.47 27.04 -40.36
CA VAL A 255 10.35 25.64 -39.91
C VAL A 255 9.88 24.76 -41.05
N VAL A 256 10.70 23.79 -41.43
CA VAL A 256 10.33 22.74 -42.38
C VAL A 256 9.82 21.53 -41.61
N PHE A 257 8.54 21.23 -41.71
CA PHE A 257 7.95 20.08 -41.04
C PHE A 257 8.26 18.76 -41.77
N THR A 258 8.86 17.82 -41.05
CA THR A 258 9.16 16.47 -41.52
C THR A 258 8.46 15.45 -40.63
N THR A 259 8.22 14.26 -41.17
CA THR A 259 7.57 13.17 -40.43
C THR A 259 8.34 11.87 -40.50
N VAL A 260 8.36 11.12 -39.40
CA VAL A 260 8.90 9.76 -39.31
C VAL A 260 7.85 8.80 -38.74
N PRO A 261 7.97 7.48 -38.94
CA PRO A 261 7.18 6.51 -38.19
C PRO A 261 7.61 6.50 -36.72
N SER A 262 6.66 6.32 -35.80
CA SER A 262 6.95 6.26 -34.36
C SER A 262 7.87 5.08 -34.03
N PHE A 263 8.67 5.23 -32.96
CA PHE A 263 9.64 4.23 -32.52
C PHE A 263 8.97 2.89 -32.14
N ASP A 264 7.71 2.92 -31.70
CA ASP A 264 6.90 1.76 -31.32
C ASP A 264 6.02 1.21 -32.46
N GLY A 265 6.07 1.84 -33.64
CA GLY A 265 5.30 1.44 -34.81
C GLY A 265 3.78 1.67 -34.71
N ARG A 266 3.28 2.41 -33.70
CA ARG A 266 1.85 2.73 -33.56
C ARG A 266 1.35 3.82 -34.51
N HIS A 267 2.25 4.69 -34.96
CA HIS A 267 1.92 5.79 -35.86
C HIS A 267 2.88 5.82 -37.04
N ASP A 268 2.34 5.89 -38.25
CA ASP A 268 3.15 5.92 -39.48
C ASP A 268 3.81 7.29 -39.71
N ARG A 269 3.25 8.35 -39.12
CA ARG A 269 3.70 9.73 -39.30
C ARG A 269 3.59 10.51 -37.99
N ILE A 270 4.72 10.86 -37.41
CA ILE A 270 4.86 11.81 -36.30
C ILE A 270 5.73 12.98 -36.75
N SER A 271 5.40 14.21 -36.37
CA SER A 271 6.23 15.38 -36.69
C SER A 271 7.52 15.35 -35.87
N GLN A 272 8.67 15.38 -36.54
CA GLN A 272 9.98 15.37 -35.87
C GLN A 272 10.19 16.63 -35.03
N GLN A 273 9.72 17.78 -35.52
CA GLN A 273 9.86 19.08 -34.86
C GLN A 273 9.06 19.10 -33.55
N HIS A 274 7.83 18.60 -33.57
CA HIS A 274 7.02 18.51 -32.37
C HIS A 274 7.60 17.54 -31.34
N ALA A 275 8.19 16.45 -31.81
CA ALA A 275 8.83 15.46 -30.96
C ALA A 275 10.18 15.93 -30.38
N ALA A 276 10.91 16.80 -31.08
CA ALA A 276 12.24 17.25 -30.68
C ALA A 276 12.23 18.35 -29.62
N LEU A 277 11.29 19.31 -29.67
CA LEU A 277 11.28 20.45 -28.74
C LEU A 277 11.21 20.08 -27.25
N PRO A 278 10.43 19.06 -26.81
CA PRO A 278 10.44 18.63 -25.42
C PRO A 278 11.83 18.22 -24.90
N ALA A 279 12.72 17.74 -25.78
CA ALA A 279 14.09 17.35 -25.41
C ALA A 279 14.89 18.53 -24.84
N VAL A 280 14.67 19.75 -25.36
CA VAL A 280 15.34 20.98 -24.88
C VAL A 280 14.87 21.33 -23.47
N ARG A 281 13.55 21.26 -23.21
CA ARG A 281 12.99 21.53 -21.89
C ARG A 281 13.45 20.49 -20.86
N SER A 282 13.41 19.20 -21.21
CA SER A 282 13.91 18.14 -20.32
C SER A 282 15.39 18.31 -20.02
N ALA A 283 16.21 18.70 -21.00
CA ALA A 283 17.65 18.86 -20.79
C ALA A 283 17.99 20.00 -19.82
N ALA A 284 17.06 20.94 -19.66
CA ALA A 284 17.16 22.03 -18.71
C ALA A 284 16.56 21.72 -17.33
N ALA A 285 16.06 20.51 -17.07
CA ALA A 285 15.50 20.12 -15.78
C ALA A 285 16.55 20.13 -14.66
N GLY A 286 16.17 20.51 -13.44
CA GLY A 286 17.11 20.63 -12.31
C GLY A 286 17.80 19.32 -11.93
N ASP A 287 17.08 18.19 -11.87
CA ASP A 287 17.67 16.87 -11.61
C ASP A 287 18.46 16.39 -12.86
N PRO A 288 19.80 16.21 -12.76
CA PRO A 288 20.62 15.79 -13.90
C PRO A 288 20.24 14.44 -14.48
N LEU A 289 19.79 13.49 -13.64
CA LEU A 289 19.34 12.18 -14.12
C LEU A 289 18.06 12.32 -14.93
N ALA A 290 17.08 13.09 -14.41
CA ALA A 290 15.85 13.46 -15.12
C ALA A 290 16.15 14.10 -16.46
N ALA A 291 17.07 15.06 -16.49
CA ALA A 291 17.49 15.70 -17.71
C ALA A 291 18.05 14.69 -18.72
N ALA A 292 18.93 13.77 -18.31
CA ALA A 292 19.51 12.80 -19.24
C ALA A 292 18.48 11.82 -19.82
N LEU A 293 17.67 11.19 -18.98
CA LEU A 293 16.76 10.13 -19.41
C LEU A 293 15.50 10.67 -20.10
N GLU A 294 14.91 11.76 -19.61
CA GLU A 294 13.74 12.33 -20.29
C GLU A 294 14.11 12.94 -21.66
N THR A 295 15.29 13.57 -21.76
CA THR A 295 15.80 14.03 -23.05
C THR A 295 16.13 12.86 -23.97
N LEU A 296 16.69 11.76 -23.46
CA LEU A 296 16.88 10.54 -24.26
C LEU A 296 15.54 10.04 -24.81
N PHE A 297 14.51 9.96 -23.97
CA PHE A 297 13.18 9.56 -24.40
C PHE A 297 12.63 10.46 -25.51
N HIS A 298 12.66 11.78 -25.32
CA HIS A 298 12.17 12.72 -26.35
C HIS A 298 12.99 12.65 -27.65
N ALA A 299 14.31 12.49 -27.55
CA ALA A 299 15.16 12.28 -28.71
C ALA A 299 14.83 10.95 -29.42
N THR A 300 14.55 9.86 -28.70
CA THR A 300 14.04 8.60 -29.28
C THR A 300 12.73 8.82 -30.03
N VAL A 301 11.80 9.61 -29.49
CA VAL A 301 10.55 9.97 -30.20
C VAL A 301 10.86 10.75 -31.48
N ALA A 302 11.74 11.74 -31.44
CA ALA A 302 12.10 12.56 -32.61
C ALA A 302 12.79 11.75 -33.73
N PHE A 303 13.57 10.73 -33.36
CA PHE A 303 14.21 9.81 -34.30
C PHE A 303 13.27 8.73 -34.83
N GLY A 304 12.12 8.50 -34.18
CA GLY A 304 11.18 7.44 -34.58
C GLY A 304 11.86 6.09 -34.64
N ARG A 305 11.63 5.30 -35.71
CA ARG A 305 12.34 4.03 -35.94
C ARG A 305 13.86 4.15 -36.12
N GLY A 306 14.39 5.36 -36.32
CA GLY A 306 15.81 5.64 -36.38
C GLY A 306 16.52 5.69 -35.03
N PHE A 307 15.81 5.50 -33.90
CA PHE A 307 16.39 5.61 -32.56
C PHE A 307 17.60 4.71 -32.27
N PRO A 308 17.80 3.51 -32.87
CA PRO A 308 19.02 2.73 -32.64
C PRO A 308 20.28 3.48 -33.08
N ARG A 309 20.19 4.33 -34.12
CA ARG A 309 21.28 5.21 -34.54
C ARG A 309 21.63 6.23 -33.45
N LEU A 310 20.61 6.86 -32.86
CA LEU A 310 20.79 7.80 -31.74
C LEU A 310 21.49 7.12 -30.55
N HIS A 311 21.03 5.93 -30.18
CA HIS A 311 21.62 5.16 -29.07
C HIS A 311 23.09 4.77 -29.33
N ALA A 312 23.44 4.46 -30.58
CA ALA A 312 24.82 4.21 -30.96
C ALA A 312 25.67 5.50 -31.02
N GLU A 313 25.09 6.63 -31.41
CA GLU A 313 25.77 7.93 -31.42
C GLU A 313 26.07 8.42 -30.00
N VAL A 314 25.13 8.32 -29.05
CA VAL A 314 25.36 8.76 -27.67
C VAL A 314 26.45 7.92 -26.98
N ARG A 315 26.45 6.59 -27.18
CA ARG A 315 27.54 5.74 -26.69
C ARG A 315 28.89 6.04 -27.33
N ARG A 316 28.90 6.55 -28.58
CA ARG A 316 30.12 6.98 -29.23
C ARG A 316 30.64 8.28 -28.62
N ALA A 317 29.76 9.23 -28.35
CA ALA A 317 30.07 10.52 -27.74
C ALA A 317 30.50 10.40 -26.27
N PHE A 318 29.94 9.45 -25.52
CA PHE A 318 30.22 9.24 -24.10
C PHE A 318 30.74 7.81 -23.86
N PRO A 319 32.08 7.59 -23.86
CA PRO A 319 32.67 6.26 -23.69
C PRO A 319 32.25 5.55 -22.39
N ALA A 320 31.91 6.30 -21.34
CA ALA A 320 31.38 5.77 -20.08
C ALA A 320 30.06 4.98 -20.22
N LEU A 321 29.35 5.15 -21.34
CA LEU A 321 28.09 4.43 -21.65
C LEU A 321 28.28 3.12 -22.43
N ARG A 322 29.52 2.69 -22.67
CA ARG A 322 29.85 1.46 -23.43
C ARG A 322 30.01 0.22 -22.54
N GLY A 323 29.60 0.30 -21.27
CA GLY A 323 29.61 -0.81 -20.32
C GLY A 323 28.72 -1.97 -20.76
#